data_AF-A0A660XXG6-F1
#
_entry.id   AF-A0A660XXG6-F1
#
_cell.length_a   1.000
_cell.length_b   1.000
_cell.length_c   1.000
_cell.angle_alpha   90.00
_cell.angle_beta   90.00
_cell.angle_gamma   90.00
#
_symmetry.space_group_name_H-M   'P 1'
#
loop_
_entity.id
_entity.type
_entity.pdbx_description
1 polymer ?
#
loop_
_entity_poly.entity_id
_entity_poly.type
_entity_poly.pdbx_seq_one_letter_code
_entity_poly.pdbx_strand_id
1 'polypeptide(L)'
;MKIGVILGLTLLIFCFPLELISDNLKTRIIVLTDIENEPDDAMSLVRFLTYANEFEVEGLIATTSCWQRDKIADWRIREIVSAYGKVQNNLEKHASGYPEEKQLLKIIKRGYPDFGMNAVGIGKDSEGSDWIIKVVDRADP
;
A
#
# COMPACT_ATOMS: atom_id res chain seq x y z
N MET A 1 -10.16 74.83 -12.86
CA MET A 1 -10.83 73.77 -12.07
C MET A 1 -11.55 72.80 -13.01
N LYS A 2 -10.85 71.82 -13.59
CA LYS A 2 -11.39 70.59 -14.20
C LYS A 2 -10.28 69.54 -14.16
N ILE A 3 -10.43 68.57 -13.26
CA ILE A 3 -9.47 67.48 -13.05
C ILE A 3 -9.81 66.40 -14.07
N GLY A 4 -8.93 66.19 -15.05
CA GLY A 4 -9.01 65.07 -15.99
C GLY A 4 -8.51 63.80 -15.30
N VAL A 5 -9.41 62.90 -14.94
CA VAL A 5 -9.07 61.58 -14.41
C VAL A 5 -8.75 60.67 -15.58
N ILE A 6 -7.47 60.39 -15.78
CA ILE A 6 -7.00 59.32 -16.67
C ILE A 6 -7.26 57.99 -15.95
N LEU A 7 -8.25 57.24 -16.44
CA LEU A 7 -8.61 55.92 -15.93
C LEU A 7 -7.58 54.90 -16.46
N GLY A 8 -6.49 54.71 -15.71
CA GLY A 8 -5.52 53.65 -15.95
C GLY A 8 -6.12 52.30 -15.56
N LEU A 9 -6.51 51.49 -16.54
CA LEU A 9 -6.99 50.13 -16.35
C LEU A 9 -5.78 49.21 -16.09
N THR A 10 -5.36 49.08 -14.83
CA THR A 10 -4.39 48.05 -14.41
C THR A 10 -5.10 46.70 -14.32
N LEU A 11 -4.93 45.87 -15.34
CA LEU A 11 -5.35 44.48 -15.36
C LEU A 11 -4.43 43.68 -14.42
N LEU A 12 -4.83 43.52 -13.15
CA LEU A 12 -4.21 42.60 -12.20
C LEU A 12 -4.55 41.16 -12.62
N ILE A 13 -3.66 40.55 -13.39
CA ILE A 13 -3.69 39.11 -13.66
C ILE A 13 -3.31 38.41 -12.35
N PHE A 14 -4.31 37.96 -11.58
CA PHE A 14 -4.12 36.98 -10.53
C PHE A 14 -3.70 35.67 -11.21
N CYS A 15 -2.39 35.48 -11.35
CA CYS A 15 -1.82 34.20 -11.71
C CYS A 15 -1.98 33.29 -10.49
N PHE A 16 -3.11 32.60 -10.39
CA PHE A 16 -3.23 31.49 -9.45
C PHE A 16 -2.21 30.43 -9.88
N PRO A 17 -1.32 29.97 -8.98
CA PRO A 17 -0.49 28.82 -9.30
C PRO A 17 -1.43 27.65 -9.56
N LEU A 18 -1.43 27.17 -10.80
CA LEU A 18 -2.08 25.92 -11.15
C LEU A 18 -1.26 24.83 -10.44
N GLU A 19 -1.75 24.34 -9.32
CA GLU A 19 -1.26 23.08 -8.76
C GLU A 19 -1.57 22.02 -9.82
N LEU A 20 -0.52 21.61 -10.55
CA LEU A 20 -0.55 20.39 -11.34
C LEU A 20 -0.85 19.27 -10.37
N ILE A 21 -2.11 18.82 -10.35
CA ILE A 21 -2.48 17.54 -9.76
C ILE A 21 -1.74 16.52 -10.63
N SER A 22 -0.53 16.15 -10.20
CA SER A 22 0.08 14.92 -10.69
C SER A 22 -0.79 13.82 -10.13
N ASP A 23 -1.73 13.36 -10.95
CA ASP A 23 -2.49 12.15 -10.70
C ASP A 23 -1.52 10.97 -10.84
N ASN A 24 -0.55 10.88 -9.92
CA ASN A 24 0.30 9.73 -9.78
C ASN A 24 -0.53 8.68 -9.06
N LEU A 25 -1.56 8.20 -9.76
CA LEU A 25 -2.47 7.16 -9.32
C LEU A 25 -1.65 5.87 -9.23
N LYS A 26 -1.04 5.67 -8.06
CA LYS A 26 -0.33 4.43 -7.77
C LYS A 26 -1.34 3.30 -7.80
N THR A 27 -0.96 2.18 -8.42
CA THR A 27 -1.81 0.99 -8.41
C THR A 27 -1.97 0.50 -6.97
N ARG A 28 -3.22 0.35 -6.54
CA ARG A 28 -3.59 -0.25 -5.26
C ARG A 28 -3.31 -1.76 -5.31
N ILE A 29 -2.62 -2.28 -4.29
CA ILE A 29 -2.20 -3.69 -4.27
C ILE A 29 -2.41 -4.34 -2.90
N ILE A 30 -2.98 -5.53 -2.92
CA ILE A 30 -2.98 -6.46 -1.79
C ILE A 30 -2.18 -7.69 -2.21
N VAL A 31 -1.20 -8.09 -1.41
CA VAL A 31 -0.39 -9.30 -1.63
C VAL A 31 -0.89 -10.40 -0.70
N LEU A 32 -1.23 -11.55 -1.27
CA LEU A 32 -1.49 -12.80 -0.54
C LEU A 32 -0.31 -13.74 -0.79
N THR A 33 0.23 -14.35 0.24
CA THR A 33 1.42 -15.22 0.14
C THR A 33 1.37 -16.36 1.15
N ASP A 34 1.79 -17.55 0.74
CA ASP A 34 2.07 -18.70 1.60
C ASP A 34 3.52 -18.73 2.10
N ILE A 35 4.08 -17.54 2.34
CA ILE A 35 5.43 -17.30 2.85
C ILE A 35 5.88 -18.34 3.91
N GLU A 36 7.16 -18.70 3.86
CA GLU A 36 7.81 -19.81 4.57
C GLU A 36 7.51 -21.21 4.03
N ASN A 37 6.67 -21.36 3.00
CA ASN A 37 6.62 -22.59 2.22
C ASN A 37 7.94 -22.80 1.44
N GLU A 38 8.32 -21.78 0.68
CA GLU A 38 9.57 -21.70 -0.06
C GLU A 38 10.26 -20.34 0.19
N PRO A 39 11.57 -20.23 0.01
CA PRO A 39 12.30 -19.01 0.33
C PRO A 39 12.02 -17.86 -0.65
N ASP A 40 11.41 -18.13 -1.81
CA ASP A 40 11.15 -17.18 -2.89
C ASP A 40 10.05 -16.16 -2.55
N ASP A 41 9.02 -16.52 -1.78
CA ASP A 41 8.04 -15.56 -1.25
C ASP A 41 8.69 -14.49 -0.37
N ALA A 42 9.61 -14.91 0.50
CA ALA A 42 10.36 -13.99 1.36
C ALA A 42 11.28 -13.08 0.52
N MET A 43 11.98 -13.64 -0.48
CA MET A 43 12.81 -12.87 -1.42
C MET A 43 11.97 -11.89 -2.26
N SER A 44 10.79 -12.33 -2.70
CA SER A 44 9.86 -11.52 -3.48
C SER A 44 9.30 -10.38 -2.64
N LEU A 45 8.97 -10.60 -1.37
CA LEU A 45 8.54 -9.54 -0.45
C LEU A 45 9.65 -8.52 -0.20
N VAL A 46 10.90 -8.97 0.03
CA VAL A 46 12.05 -8.06 0.15
C VAL A 46 12.19 -7.19 -1.09
N ARG A 47 12.12 -7.79 -2.28
CA ARG A 47 12.19 -7.05 -3.55
C ARG A 47 11.01 -6.10 -3.71
N PHE A 48 9.79 -6.54 -3.42
CA PHE A 48 8.59 -5.72 -3.50
C PHE A 48 8.71 -4.47 -2.62
N LEU A 49 9.21 -4.60 -1.39
CA LEU A 49 9.36 -3.47 -0.47
C LEU A 49 10.37 -2.42 -0.97
N THR A 50 11.36 -2.79 -1.79
CA THR A 50 12.25 -1.81 -2.44
C THR A 50 11.62 -1.09 -3.63
N TYR A 51 10.40 -1.47 -4.04
CA TYR A 51 9.57 -0.77 -5.03
C TYR A 51 8.26 -0.28 -4.43
N ALA A 52 8.07 -0.33 -3.10
CA ALA A 52 6.82 -0.01 -2.46
C ALA A 52 6.41 1.47 -2.63
N ASN A 53 7.34 2.34 -3.03
CA ASN A 53 7.02 3.71 -3.40
C ASN A 53 6.22 3.83 -4.70
N GLU A 54 6.17 2.79 -5.55
CA GLU A 54 5.43 2.79 -6.81
C GLU A 54 3.97 2.31 -6.65
N PHE A 55 3.60 1.82 -5.45
CA PHE A 55 2.30 1.22 -5.19
C PHE A 55 1.62 1.87 -3.99
N GLU A 56 0.28 1.79 -3.96
CA GLU A 56 -0.48 1.94 -2.72
C GLU A 56 -0.66 0.55 -2.12
N VAL A 57 0.21 0.21 -1.17
CA VAL A 57 0.19 -1.11 -0.52
C VAL A 57 -0.96 -1.13 0.48
N GLU A 58 -2.01 -1.87 0.15
CA GLU A 58 -3.24 -1.96 0.92
C GLU A 58 -3.27 -3.16 1.86
N GLY A 59 -2.50 -4.22 1.58
CA GLY A 59 -2.46 -5.38 2.46
C GLY A 59 -1.31 -6.34 2.17
N LEU A 60 -0.81 -6.95 3.24
CA LEU A 60 0.17 -8.03 3.19
C LEU A 60 -0.39 -9.21 3.99
N ILE A 61 -0.93 -10.22 3.30
CA ILE A 61 -1.77 -11.25 3.91
C ILE A 61 -1.06 -12.60 3.84
N ALA A 62 -0.72 -13.16 5.00
CA ALA A 62 -0.22 -14.54 5.07
C ALA A 62 -1.40 -15.52 4.91
N THR A 63 -1.29 -16.44 3.97
CA THR A 63 -2.31 -17.45 3.68
C THR A 63 -1.65 -18.82 3.38
N THR A 64 -2.43 -19.75 2.86
CA THR A 64 -2.03 -21.13 2.57
C THR A 64 -2.00 -21.38 1.06
N SER A 65 -1.33 -22.46 0.65
CA SER A 65 -1.32 -22.96 -0.72
C SER A 65 -1.45 -24.48 -0.76
N CYS A 66 -1.33 -25.09 -1.95
CA CYS A 66 -1.30 -26.55 -2.06
C CYS A 66 -0.05 -27.16 -1.43
N TRP A 67 1.02 -26.37 -1.27
CA TRP A 67 2.30 -26.77 -0.69
C TRP A 67 2.40 -26.46 0.80
N GLN A 68 1.71 -25.42 1.30
CA GLN A 68 1.57 -25.09 2.71
C GLN A 68 0.08 -24.95 3.09
N ARG A 69 -0.53 -26.05 3.55
CA ARG A 69 -1.99 -26.23 3.52
C ARG A 69 -2.74 -25.73 4.75
N ASP A 70 -2.10 -25.71 5.91
CA ASP A 70 -2.76 -25.52 7.21
C ASP A 70 -1.96 -24.59 8.15
N LYS A 71 -0.95 -23.90 7.60
CA LYS A 71 -0.05 -23.01 8.33
C LYS A 71 0.07 -21.67 7.63
N ILE A 72 0.20 -20.63 8.44
CA ILE A 72 0.46 -19.27 7.97
C ILE A 72 1.64 -18.71 8.77
N ALA A 73 2.46 -17.88 8.12
CA ALA A 73 3.67 -17.32 8.71
C ALA A 73 3.67 -15.78 8.65
N ASP A 74 2.62 -15.12 9.18
CA ASP A 74 2.56 -13.64 9.21
C ASP A 74 3.71 -13.02 10.02
N TRP A 75 4.29 -13.77 10.97
CA TRP A 75 5.51 -13.39 11.68
C TRP A 75 6.68 -13.11 10.74
N ARG A 76 6.79 -13.85 9.62
CA ARG A 76 7.85 -13.66 8.63
C ARG A 76 7.67 -12.36 7.86
N ILE A 77 6.44 -12.04 7.49
CA ILE A 77 6.09 -10.73 6.89
C ILE A 77 6.47 -9.60 7.85
N ARG A 78 6.13 -9.72 9.15
CA ARG A 78 6.48 -8.73 10.18
C ARG A 78 7.98 -8.55 10.32
N GLU A 79 8.74 -9.65 10.32
CA GLU A 79 10.20 -9.60 10.42
C GLU A 79 10.81 -8.87 9.20
N ILE A 80 10.36 -9.21 7.99
CA ILE A 80 10.84 -8.58 6.75
C ILE A 80 10.47 -7.08 6.71
N VAL A 81 9.24 -6.72 7.07
CA VAL A 81 8.80 -5.32 7.16
C VAL A 81 9.62 -4.55 8.20
N SER A 82 9.92 -5.17 9.35
CA SER A 82 10.77 -4.54 10.38
C SER A 82 12.21 -4.36 9.89
N ALA A 83 12.72 -5.29 9.06
CA ALA A 83 14.03 -5.15 8.44
C ALA A 83 14.04 -4.01 7.39
N TYR A 84 12.98 -3.91 6.59
CA TYR A 84 12.77 -2.81 5.65
C TYR A 84 12.75 -1.44 6.36
N GLY A 85 12.08 -1.32 7.50
CA GLY A 85 12.05 -0.08 8.30
C GLY A 85 13.43 0.46 8.66
N LYS A 86 14.42 -0.42 8.87
CA LYS A 86 15.81 -0.04 9.15
C LYS A 86 16.51 0.62 7.95
N VAL A 87 16.07 0.37 6.72
CA VAL A 87 16.67 0.88 5.48
C VAL A 87 15.80 1.92 4.75
N GLN A 88 14.54 2.11 5.16
CA GLN A 88 13.59 3.05 4.54
C GLN A 88 14.20 4.45 4.37
N ASN A 89 14.86 4.99 5.41
CA ASN A 89 15.50 6.31 5.35
C ASN A 89 16.60 6.44 4.29
N ASN A 90 17.21 5.32 3.89
CA ASN A 90 18.17 5.33 2.77
C ASN A 90 17.45 5.26 1.43
N LEU A 91 16.37 4.48 1.32
CA LEU A 91 15.54 4.41 0.09
C LEU A 91 14.92 5.78 -0.25
N GLU A 92 14.44 6.51 0.76
CA GLU A 92 13.89 7.86 0.63
C GLU A 92 14.90 8.90 0.09
N LYS A 93 16.21 8.61 0.13
CA LYS A 93 17.22 9.47 -0.51
C LYS A 93 17.25 9.31 -2.03
N HIS A 94 16.68 8.23 -2.56
CA HIS A 94 16.70 7.88 -3.98
C HIS A 94 15.38 8.14 -4.69
N ALA A 95 14.25 7.95 -4.00
CA ALA A 95 12.91 8.30 -4.49
C ALA A 95 11.98 8.54 -3.29
N SER A 96 10.99 9.41 -3.45
CA SER A 96 10.02 9.71 -2.41
C SER A 96 8.84 8.74 -2.42
N GLY A 97 8.16 8.66 -1.27
CA GLY A 97 6.85 8.02 -1.17
C GLY A 97 6.90 6.54 -0.79
N TYR A 98 8.00 6.10 -0.19
CA TYR A 98 8.10 4.79 0.46
C TYR A 98 7.25 4.77 1.74
N PRO A 99 6.39 3.76 1.94
CA PRO A 99 5.55 3.68 3.12
C PRO A 99 6.38 3.46 4.40
N GLU A 100 5.95 4.04 5.51
CA GLU A 100 6.57 3.80 6.81
C GLU A 100 6.38 2.35 7.27
N GLU A 101 7.37 1.81 7.97
CA GLU A 101 7.29 0.49 8.63
C GLU A 101 5.98 0.34 9.41
N LYS A 102 5.62 1.34 10.22
CA LYS A 102 4.41 1.33 11.05
C LYS A 102 3.13 1.27 10.22
N GLN A 103 3.11 1.85 9.01
CA GLN A 103 1.96 1.78 8.12
C GLN A 103 1.82 0.36 7.57
N LEU A 104 2.93 -0.23 7.09
CA LEU A 104 2.96 -1.60 6.58
C LEU A 104 2.57 -2.62 7.66
N LEU A 105 3.09 -2.49 8.90
CA LEU A 105 2.77 -3.40 9.99
C LEU A 105 1.27 -3.45 10.33
N LYS A 106 0.52 -2.35 10.13
CA LYS A 106 -0.92 -2.27 10.40
C LYS A 106 -1.77 -3.05 9.39
N ILE A 107 -1.26 -3.18 8.17
CA ILE A 107 -1.95 -3.84 7.05
C ILE A 107 -1.47 -5.28 6.83
N ILE A 108 -0.64 -5.81 7.73
CA ILE A 108 -0.36 -7.25 7.79
C ILE A 108 -1.59 -7.96 8.37
N LYS A 109 -2.09 -8.95 7.64
CA LYS A 109 -3.31 -9.70 7.99
C LYS A 109 -3.09 -11.20 7.93
N ARG A 110 -3.92 -11.93 8.68
CA ARG A 110 -3.93 -13.39 8.73
C ARG A 110 -5.09 -13.94 7.91
N GLY A 111 -4.80 -14.76 6.91
CA GLY A 111 -5.79 -15.56 6.20
C GLY A 111 -6.29 -16.75 7.03
N TYR A 112 -7.29 -17.46 6.52
CA TYR A 112 -7.79 -18.67 7.15
C TYR A 112 -6.79 -19.84 6.95
N PRO A 113 -6.35 -20.55 8.00
CA PRO A 113 -5.28 -21.55 7.92
C PRO A 113 -5.81 -22.93 7.51
N ASP A 114 -6.42 -23.03 6.33
CA ASP A 114 -6.84 -24.28 5.69
C ASP A 114 -6.73 -24.13 4.17
N PHE A 115 -6.80 -25.21 3.40
CA PHE A 115 -6.47 -25.20 1.99
C PHE A 115 -7.68 -25.09 1.06
N GLY A 116 -7.60 -24.16 0.11
CA GLY A 116 -8.51 -24.07 -1.02
C GLY A 116 -9.96 -23.88 -0.57
N MET A 117 -10.90 -24.60 -1.19
CA MET A 117 -12.33 -24.46 -0.83
C MET A 117 -12.67 -25.01 0.57
N ASN A 118 -11.79 -25.78 1.20
CA ASN A 118 -11.96 -26.12 2.62
C ASN A 118 -11.77 -24.89 3.51
N ALA A 119 -11.11 -23.83 3.05
CA ALA A 119 -10.96 -22.59 3.78
C ALA A 119 -12.11 -21.60 3.55
N VAL A 120 -13.13 -21.97 2.76
CA VAL A 120 -14.20 -21.06 2.33
C VAL A 120 -15.55 -21.59 2.79
N GLY A 121 -16.41 -20.69 3.28
CA GLY A 121 -17.78 -21.00 3.69
C GLY A 121 -18.15 -20.42 5.05
N ILE A 122 -19.32 -20.80 5.56
CA ILE A 122 -19.87 -20.30 6.83
C ILE A 122 -18.88 -20.56 7.97
N GLY A 123 -18.56 -19.51 8.71
CA GLY A 123 -17.65 -19.57 9.86
C GLY A 123 -16.16 -19.61 9.50
N LYS A 124 -15.79 -19.31 8.24
CA LYS A 124 -14.40 -19.31 7.76
C LYS A 124 -13.87 -17.94 7.35
N ASP A 125 -14.52 -16.89 7.83
CA ASP A 125 -13.98 -15.54 7.68
C ASP A 125 -12.66 -15.43 8.46
N SER A 126 -11.78 -14.56 7.97
CA SER A 126 -10.45 -14.33 8.49
C SER A 126 -10.14 -12.84 8.49
N GLU A 127 -9.12 -12.44 9.27
CA GLU A 127 -8.65 -11.05 9.27
C GLU A 127 -8.30 -10.58 7.86
N GLY A 128 -7.74 -11.47 7.03
CA GLY A 128 -7.40 -11.20 5.63
C GLY A 128 -8.62 -11.03 4.73
N SER A 129 -9.63 -11.90 4.82
CA SER A 129 -10.84 -11.79 3.99
C SER A 129 -11.65 -10.53 4.34
N ASP A 130 -11.81 -10.24 5.62
CA ASP A 130 -12.51 -9.04 6.09
C ASP A 130 -11.78 -7.77 5.65
N TRP A 131 -10.45 -7.82 5.64
CA TRP A 131 -9.62 -6.71 5.16
C TRP A 131 -9.77 -6.48 3.66
N ILE A 132 -9.77 -7.54 2.84
CA ILE A 132 -9.99 -7.43 1.40
C ILE A 132 -11.36 -6.79 1.14
N ILE A 133 -12.43 -7.24 1.80
CA ILE A 133 -13.77 -6.65 1.68
C ILE A 133 -13.72 -5.17 2.03
N LYS A 134 -13.12 -4.83 3.18
CA LYS A 134 -12.99 -3.44 3.64
C LYS A 134 -12.25 -2.55 2.64
N VAL A 135 -11.19 -3.05 2.01
CA VAL A 135 -10.40 -2.30 1.02
C VAL A 135 -11.19 -2.12 -0.28
N VAL A 136 -11.91 -3.16 -0.74
CA VAL A 136 -12.73 -3.10 -1.95
C VAL A 136 -13.93 -2.16 -1.77
N ASP A 137 -14.56 -2.17 -0.60
CA ASP A 137 -15.72 -1.32 -0.30
C ASP A 137 -15.34 0.16 -0.05
N ARG A 138 -14.05 0.48 0.08
CA ARG A 138 -13.58 1.86 0.24
C ARG A 138 -13.89 2.66 -1.02
N ALA A 139 -14.54 3.81 -0.84
CA ALA A 139 -14.80 4.75 -1.93
C ALA A 139 -13.50 5.38 -2.43
N ASP A 140 -12.92 4.77 -3.45
CA ASP A 140 -11.62 5.10 -4.04
C ASP A 140 -11.63 4.64 -5.51
N PRO A 141 -11.75 5.58 -6.48
CA PRO A 141 -12.10 5.33 -7.89
C PRO A 141 -11.01 4.68 -8.73
#